data_AF-A0A7S0AZA3-F1
#
_entry.id   AF-A0A7S0AZA3-F1
#
_cell.length_a   1.000
_cell.length_b   1.000
_cell.length_c   1.000
_cell.angle_alpha   90.00
_cell.angle_beta   90.00
_cell.angle_gamma   90.00
#
_symmetry.space_group_name_H-M   'P 1'
#
loop_
_entity.id
_entity.type
_entity.pdbx_description
1 polymer ?
#
loop_
_entity_poly.entity_id
_entity_poly.type
_entity_poly.pdbx_seq_one_letter_code
_entity_poly.pdbx_strand_id
1 'polypeptide(L)'
;IVENTKTGVLSVAPPILTRAFQEIAGGMTQFYDALKLSTVHFPFPYTQTCNSLLLMHWLLVPFIVSQWCRSAFWAGIFSFMQVFILWSLNFIATELENPFGTDPNDLDGVQMQHSMDRKLR
;
A
#
# COMPACT_ATOMS: atom_id res chain seq x y z
N ILE A 1 14.95 16.06 29.73
CA ILE A 1 15.84 16.77 28.76
C ILE A 1 16.12 18.22 29.20
N VAL A 2 15.11 19.02 29.59
CA VAL A 2 15.32 20.37 30.15
C VAL A 2 16.22 20.37 31.39
N GLU A 3 16.12 19.32 32.23
CA GLU A 3 17.07 19.10 33.33
C GLU A 3 18.48 18.74 32.85
N ASN A 4 18.61 17.95 31.77
CA ASN A 4 19.92 17.54 31.23
C ASN A 4 20.68 18.67 30.51
N THR A 5 19.97 19.72 30.08
CA THR A 5 20.58 20.98 29.62
C THR A 5 21.21 21.73 30.78
N LYS A 6 20.64 21.64 32.00
CA LYS A 6 21.17 22.27 33.22
C LYS A 6 22.30 21.46 33.88
N THR A 7 22.30 20.13 33.74
CA THR A 7 23.37 19.26 34.28
C THR A 7 24.63 19.22 33.40
N GLY A 8 24.67 19.94 32.28
CA GLY A 8 25.85 20.03 31.40
C GLY A 8 26.03 18.85 30.43
N VAL A 9 25.20 17.81 30.52
CA VAL A 9 25.23 16.64 29.62
C VAL A 9 24.83 17.02 28.18
N LEU A 10 24.01 18.06 28.02
CA LEU A 10 23.61 18.66 26.73
C LEU A 10 23.99 20.16 26.70
N SER A 11 25.27 20.51 26.89
CA SER A 11 25.77 21.90 26.86
C SER A 11 25.96 22.45 25.43
N VAL A 12 25.03 22.18 24.52
CA VAL A 12 25.05 22.70 23.14
C VAL A 12 24.24 23.99 23.03
N ALA A 13 24.65 24.87 22.12
CA ALA A 13 23.95 26.13 21.89
C ALA A 13 22.45 25.88 21.59
N PRO A 14 21.52 26.67 22.15
CA PRO A 14 20.08 26.47 21.98
C PRO A 14 19.62 26.21 20.52
N PRO A 15 20.18 26.86 19.48
CA PRO A 15 19.81 26.58 18.09
C PRO A 15 20.11 25.15 17.63
N ILE A 16 21.17 24.51 18.12
CA ILE A 16 21.55 23.14 17.73
C ILE A 16 20.60 22.13 18.39
N LEU A 17 20.28 22.34 19.66
CA LEU A 17 19.33 21.50 20.39
C LEU A 17 17.94 21.57 19.75
N THR A 18 17.48 22.77 19.36
CA THR A 18 16.21 22.94 18.65
C THR A 18 16.18 22.19 17.33
N ARG A 19 17.27 22.19 16.54
CA ARG A 19 17.34 21.44 15.28
C ARG A 19 17.20 19.93 15.51
N ALA A 20 17.90 19.36 16.49
CA ALA A 20 17.76 17.94 16.83
C ALA A 20 16.32 17.58 17.18
N PHE A 21 15.63 18.43 17.94
CA PHE A 21 14.20 18.23 18.24
C PHE A 21 13.30 18.35 17.01
N GLN A 22 13.60 19.29 16.11
CA GLN A 22 12.87 19.44 14.84
C GLN A 22 12.99 18.19 13.98
N GLU A 23 14.19 17.61 13.85
CA GLU A 23 14.40 16.37 13.08
C GLU A 23 13.65 15.18 13.70
N ILE A 24 13.66 15.04 15.03
CA ILE A 24 12.90 14.00 15.73
C ILE A 24 11.39 14.19 15.52
N ALA A 25 10.90 15.43 15.62
CA ALA A 25 9.49 15.75 15.36
C ALA A 25 9.09 15.46 13.90
N GLY A 26 9.99 15.74 12.95
CA GLY A 26 9.84 15.38 11.55
C GLY A 26 9.74 13.86 11.35
N GLY A 27 10.61 13.09 11.98
CA GLY A 27 10.58 11.63 11.97
C GLY A 27 9.28 11.05 12.57
N MET A 28 8.82 11.61 13.70
CA MET A 28 7.54 11.19 14.31
C MET A 28 6.34 11.44 13.38
N THR A 29 6.34 12.55 12.65
CA THR A 29 5.26 12.87 11.70
C THR A 29 5.20 11.82 10.58
N GLN A 30 6.35 11.49 9.99
CA GLN A 30 6.44 10.47 8.94
C GLN A 30 6.04 9.08 9.43
N PHE A 31 6.42 8.72 10.66
CA PHE A 31 6.00 7.47 11.29
C PHE A 31 4.48 7.38 11.44
N TYR A 32 3.83 8.45 11.92
CA TYR A 32 2.37 8.48 12.04
C TYR A 32 1.67 8.45 10.68
N ASP A 33 2.25 9.04 9.64
CA ASP A 33 1.69 8.95 8.28
C ASP A 33 1.77 7.53 7.72
N ALA A 34 2.88 6.82 7.95
CA ALA A 34 2.98 5.39 7.62
C ALA A 34 1.98 4.54 8.43
N LEU A 35 1.79 4.86 9.72
CA LEU A 35 0.83 4.16 10.57
C LEU A 35 -0.61 4.34 10.07
N LYS A 36 -0.98 5.52 9.57
CA LYS A 36 -2.30 5.74 8.95
C LYS A 36 -2.52 4.81 7.77
N LEU A 37 -1.52 4.66 6.90
CA LEU A 37 -1.63 3.77 5.74
C LEU A 37 -1.76 2.29 6.15
N SER A 38 -1.08 1.87 7.23
CA SER A 38 -1.17 0.50 7.75
C SER A 38 -2.47 0.20 8.50
N THR A 39 -3.11 1.20 9.12
CA THR A 39 -4.26 1.00 10.03
C THR A 39 -5.61 1.38 9.42
N VAL A 40 -5.62 2.30 8.44
CA VAL A 40 -6.83 2.74 7.76
C VAL A 40 -7.09 1.79 6.60
N HIS A 41 -7.97 0.82 6.85
CA HIS A 41 -8.40 -0.12 5.83
C HIS A 41 -9.26 0.55 4.77
N PHE A 42 -9.15 0.06 3.55
CA PHE A 42 -9.99 0.49 2.46
C PHE A 42 -11.49 0.20 2.77
N PRO A 43 -12.43 1.07 2.37
CA PRO A 43 -13.83 0.94 2.78
C PRO A 43 -14.45 -0.38 2.32
N PHE A 44 -14.85 -1.22 3.28
CA PHE A 44 -15.45 -2.53 3.01
C PHE A 44 -16.59 -2.50 1.97
N PRO A 45 -17.56 -1.56 2.01
CA PRO A 45 -18.64 -1.52 1.02
C PRO A 45 -18.15 -1.33 -0.42
N TYR A 46 -17.02 -0.63 -0.62
CA TYR A 46 -16.43 -0.45 -1.94
C TYR A 46 -15.88 -1.77 -2.45
N THR A 47 -15.06 -2.47 -1.66
CA THR A 47 -14.52 -3.80 -2.03
C THR A 47 -15.64 -4.78 -2.36
N GLN A 48 -16.73 -4.78 -1.59
CA GLN A 48 -17.89 -5.64 -1.88
C GLN A 48 -18.58 -5.27 -3.19
N THR A 49 -18.69 -3.99 -3.51
CA THR A 49 -19.30 -3.51 -4.75
C THR A 49 -18.45 -3.89 -5.96
N CYS A 50 -17.13 -3.70 -5.90
CA CYS A 50 -16.19 -4.13 -6.95
C CYS A 50 -16.27 -5.64 -7.19
N ASN A 51 -16.17 -6.44 -6.14
CA ASN A 51 -16.27 -7.91 -6.26
C ASN A 51 -17.63 -8.33 -6.83
N SER A 52 -18.73 -7.70 -6.40
CA SER A 52 -20.07 -7.98 -6.93
C SER A 52 -20.18 -7.66 -8.43
N LEU A 53 -19.63 -6.53 -8.86
CA LEU A 53 -19.60 -6.14 -10.27
C LEU A 53 -18.76 -7.11 -11.11
N LEU A 54 -17.59 -7.52 -10.61
CA LEU A 54 -16.71 -8.48 -11.28
C LEU A 54 -17.38 -9.86 -11.42
N LEU A 55 -18.10 -10.31 -10.39
CA LEU A 55 -18.88 -11.55 -10.44
C LEU A 55 -20.02 -11.46 -11.47
N MET A 56 -20.77 -10.36 -11.49
CA MET A 56 -21.81 -10.15 -12.50
C MET A 56 -21.22 -10.14 -13.92
N HIS A 57 -20.11 -9.42 -14.12
CA HIS A 57 -19.40 -9.38 -15.40
C HIS A 57 -18.93 -10.78 -15.82
N TRP A 58 -18.32 -11.54 -14.91
CA TRP A 58 -17.87 -12.91 -15.16
C TRP A 58 -18.99 -13.84 -15.63
N LEU A 59 -20.18 -13.72 -15.02
CA LEU A 59 -21.36 -14.49 -15.41
C LEU A 59 -21.94 -14.04 -16.75
N LEU A 60 -22.03 -12.73 -17.02
CA LEU A 60 -22.78 -12.19 -18.17
C LEU A 60 -21.97 -12.17 -19.47
N VAL A 61 -20.66 -11.91 -19.40
CA VAL A 61 -19.79 -11.80 -20.59
C VAL A 61 -19.87 -12.98 -21.55
N PRO A 62 -19.80 -14.27 -21.13
CA PRO A 62 -19.85 -15.37 -22.08
C PRO A 62 -21.16 -15.40 -22.89
N PHE A 63 -22.30 -15.02 -22.28
CA PHE A 63 -23.59 -14.95 -22.97
C PHE A 63 -23.66 -13.78 -23.95
N ILE A 64 -23.10 -12.62 -23.60
CA ILE A 64 -23.09 -11.44 -24.46
C ILE A 64 -22.18 -11.69 -25.68
N VAL A 65 -20.97 -12.17 -25.43
CA VAL A 65 -19.97 -12.41 -26.48
C VAL A 65 -20.41 -13.53 -27.42
N SER A 66 -21.14 -14.54 -26.95
CA SER A 66 -21.68 -15.59 -27.83
C SER A 66 -22.72 -15.06 -28.82
N GLN A 67 -23.39 -13.94 -28.53
CA GLN A 67 -24.30 -13.29 -29.50
C GLN A 67 -23.56 -12.41 -30.50
N TRP A 68 -22.37 -11.90 -30.15
CA TRP A 68 -21.58 -11.02 -31.02
C TRP A 68 -20.64 -11.78 -31.96
N CYS A 69 -20.12 -12.93 -31.52
CA CYS A 69 -19.18 -13.74 -32.28
C CYS A 69 -19.85 -14.97 -32.88
N ARG A 70 -19.79 -15.11 -34.21
CA ARG A 70 -20.28 -16.33 -34.90
C ARG A 70 -19.39 -17.56 -34.63
N SER A 71 -18.11 -17.35 -34.36
CA SER A 71 -17.16 -18.42 -34.08
C SER A 71 -17.04 -18.66 -32.57
N ALA A 72 -17.35 -19.87 -32.13
CA ALA A 72 -17.26 -20.28 -30.72
C ALA A 72 -15.83 -20.14 -30.15
N PHE A 73 -14.82 -20.40 -30.97
CA PHE A 73 -13.41 -20.26 -30.57
C PHE A 73 -13.06 -18.81 -30.20
N TRP A 74 -13.40 -17.87 -31.08
CA TRP A 74 -13.18 -16.45 -30.83
C TRP A 74 -14.04 -15.91 -29.69
N ALA A 75 -15.28 -16.39 -29.55
CA ALA A 75 -16.14 -16.04 -28.43
C ALA A 75 -15.51 -16.46 -27.09
N GLY A 76 -14.93 -17.66 -27.03
CA GLY A 76 -14.20 -18.15 -25.85
C GLY A 76 -12.99 -17.30 -25.52
N ILE A 77 -12.15 -16.98 -26.52
CA ILE A 77 -10.96 -16.13 -26.33
C ILE A 77 -11.33 -14.74 -25.80
N PHE A 78 -12.30 -14.07 -26.41
CA PHE A 78 -12.69 -12.71 -25.99
C PHE A 78 -13.34 -12.71 -24.60
N SER A 79 -14.14 -13.73 -24.28
CA SER A 79 -14.72 -13.86 -22.94
C SER A 79 -13.65 -14.09 -21.89
N PHE A 80 -12.71 -15.00 -22.16
CA PHE A 80 -11.58 -15.28 -21.26
C PHE A 80 -10.71 -14.04 -21.05
N MET A 81 -10.32 -13.35 -22.13
CA MET A 81 -9.45 -12.18 -22.05
C MET A 81 -10.04 -11.07 -21.19
N GLN A 82 -11.32 -10.73 -21.38
CA GLN A 82 -12.00 -9.70 -20.60
C GLN A 82 -12.08 -10.05 -19.11
N VAL A 83 -12.50 -11.28 -18.80
CA VAL A 83 -12.55 -11.78 -17.42
C VAL A 83 -11.16 -11.76 -16.79
N PHE A 84 -10.18 -12.34 -17.48
CA PHE A 84 -8.81 -12.47 -16.98
C PHE A 84 -8.19 -11.12 -16.63
N ILE A 85 -8.31 -10.13 -17.53
CA ILE A 85 -7.73 -8.80 -17.31
C ILE A 85 -8.38 -8.12 -16.10
N LEU A 86 -9.70 -8.11 -16.01
CA LEU A 86 -10.40 -7.42 -14.92
C LEU A 86 -10.14 -8.08 -13.56
N TRP A 87 -10.13 -9.42 -13.49
CA TRP A 87 -9.79 -10.13 -12.25
C TRP A 87 -8.32 -9.94 -11.87
N SER A 88 -7.40 -9.96 -12.84
CA SER A 88 -5.98 -9.69 -12.58
C SER A 88 -5.77 -8.30 -12.01
N LEU A 89 -6.43 -7.27 -12.58
CA LEU A 89 -6.36 -5.90 -12.06
C LEU A 89 -6.93 -5.81 -10.63
N ASN A 90 -8.02 -6.50 -10.34
CA ASN A 90 -8.61 -6.51 -9.00
C ASN A 90 -7.67 -7.16 -7.97
N PHE A 91 -7.02 -8.27 -8.31
CA PHE A 91 -6.05 -8.91 -7.42
C PHE A 91 -4.83 -8.04 -7.17
N ILE A 92 -4.28 -7.41 -8.23
CA ILE A 92 -3.17 -6.46 -8.09
C ILE A 92 -3.58 -5.29 -7.17
N ALA A 93 -4.79 -4.75 -7.35
CA ALA A 93 -5.28 -3.67 -6.50
C ALA A 93 -5.38 -4.12 -5.02
N THR A 94 -5.89 -5.32 -4.77
CA THR A 94 -5.98 -5.88 -3.40
C THR A 94 -4.60 -6.07 -2.77
N GLU A 95 -3.59 -6.51 -3.52
CA GLU A 95 -2.22 -6.65 -3.01
C GLU A 95 -1.61 -5.28 -2.66
N LEU A 96 -1.84 -4.26 -3.51
CA LEU A 96 -1.37 -2.90 -3.26
C LEU A 96 -2.03 -2.18 -2.07
N GLU A 97 -3.16 -2.69 -1.57
CA GLU A 97 -3.83 -2.12 -0.39
C GLU A 97 -3.08 -2.37 0.92
N ASN A 98 -2.18 -3.36 0.99
CA ASN A 98 -1.43 -3.70 2.21
C ASN A 98 0.10 -3.65 2.01
N PRO A 99 0.70 -2.47 1.78
CA PRO A 99 2.12 -2.35 1.43
C PRO A 99 3.10 -2.71 2.56
N PHE A 100 2.63 -2.92 3.79
CA PHE A 100 3.44 -3.29 4.96
C PHE A 100 3.19 -4.74 5.40
N GLY A 101 2.67 -5.58 4.50
CA GLY A 101 2.45 -7.00 4.72
C GLY A 101 3.72 -7.84 4.68
N THR A 102 3.57 -9.07 4.23
CA THR A 102 4.65 -10.07 4.13
C THR A 102 4.78 -10.65 2.74
N ASP A 103 4.07 -10.11 1.75
CA ASP A 103 4.06 -10.56 0.38
C ASP A 103 5.35 -10.11 -0.34
N PRO A 104 5.76 -10.79 -1.43
CA PRO A 104 7.00 -10.47 -2.13
C PRO A 104 7.08 -9.04 -2.68
N ASN A 105 5.93 -8.39 -2.90
CA ASN A 105 5.83 -7.02 -3.44
C ASN A 105 5.63 -5.95 -2.34
N ASP A 106 5.69 -6.34 -1.06
CA ASP A 106 5.55 -5.42 0.07
C ASP A 106 6.86 -4.71 0.40
N LEU A 107 6.77 -3.66 1.23
CA LEU A 107 7.91 -2.92 1.72
C LEU A 107 8.74 -3.76 2.70
N ASP A 108 10.02 -3.98 2.39
CA ASP A 108 10.96 -4.68 3.28
C ASP A 108 11.40 -3.77 4.44
N GLY A 109 10.62 -3.81 5.52
CA GLY A 109 10.92 -3.08 6.76
C GLY A 109 12.26 -3.47 7.39
N VAL A 110 12.72 -4.71 7.20
CA VAL A 110 13.99 -5.21 7.75
C VAL A 110 15.16 -4.57 7.00
N GLN A 111 15.10 -4.56 5.67
CA GLN A 111 16.10 -3.88 4.84
C GLN A 111 16.11 -2.37 5.09
N MET A 112 14.95 -1.75 5.28
CA MET A 112 14.85 -0.34 5.63
C MET A 112 15.53 -0.03 6.97
N GLN A 113 15.29 -0.85 8.00
CA GLN A 113 15.97 -0.73 9.30
C GLN A 113 17.49 -0.88 9.17
N HIS A 114 17.96 -1.92 8.48
CA HIS A 114 19.40 -2.12 8.25
C HIS A 114 20.05 -0.95 7.48
N SER A 115 19.32 -0.36 6.53
CA SER A 115 19.77 0.82 5.80
C SER A 115 19.87 2.06 6.70
N MET A 116 18.97 2.20 7.67
CA MET A 116 19.05 3.25 8.70
C MET A 116 20.25 3.02 9.61
N ASP A 117 20.43 1.81 10.15
CA ASP A 117 21.55 1.47 11.03
C ASP A 117 22.90 1.74 10.38
N ARG A 118 23.03 1.45 9.08
CA ARG A 118 24.26 1.74 8.32
C ARG A 118 24.55 3.24 8.21
N LYS A 119 23.53 4.09 8.14
CA LYS A 119 23.69 5.56 8.07
C LYS A 119 24.00 6.20 9.43
N LEU A 120 23.74 5.49 10.52
CA LEU A 120 23.97 5.93 11.90
C LEU A 120 25.36 5.52 12.46
N ARG A 121 26.12 4.70 11.70
CA ARG A 121 27.50 4.34 12.00
C ARG A 121 28.48 5.28 11.31
#